data_AF-A0A6M3J9P5-F1
#
_entry.id   AF-A0A6M3J9P5-F1
#
_cell.length_a   1.000
_cell.length_b   1.000
_cell.length_c   1.000
_cell.angle_alpha   90.00
_cell.angle_beta   90.00
_cell.angle_gamma   90.00
#
_symmetry.space_group_name_H-M   'P 1'
#
loop_
_entity.id
_entity.type
_entity.pdbx_description
1 polymer ?
#
loop_
_entity_poly.entity_id
_entity_poly.type
_entity_poly.pdbx_seq_one_letter_code
_entity_poly.pdbx_strand_id
1 'polypeptide(L)'
;MTFSSTLADREIFGTRWVTWGTFDSTGETGGNIDTGLGLVESFMAVYTGSSAATAPITVDESFPLTGSAVTIICDTSGAGIWFAVGYM
;
A
#
# COMPACT_ATOMS: atom_id res chain seq x y z
N MET A 1 11.75 -2.04 -13.52
CA MET A 1 11.35 -1.48 -12.22
C MET A 1 10.96 -2.65 -11.37
N THR A 2 11.62 -2.88 -10.24
CA THR A 2 11.36 -4.06 -9.38
C THR A 2 10.06 -3.93 -8.58
N PHE A 3 9.58 -2.70 -8.38
CA PHE A 3 8.31 -2.39 -7.72
C PHE A 3 7.67 -1.16 -8.37
N SER A 4 6.34 -1.16 -8.49
CA SER A 4 5.55 -0.01 -8.93
C SER A 4 4.24 0.06 -8.16
N SER A 5 3.77 1.28 -7.89
CA SER A 5 2.49 1.54 -7.25
C SER A 5 1.75 2.65 -7.98
N THR A 6 0.43 2.56 -8.01
CA THR A 6 -0.45 3.55 -8.62
C THR A 6 -1.53 3.93 -7.63
N LEU A 7 -1.68 5.23 -7.36
CA LEU A 7 -2.85 5.77 -6.67
C LEU A 7 -4.01 5.85 -7.66
N ALA A 8 -5.06 5.07 -7.40
CA ALA A 8 -6.21 4.98 -8.29
C ALA A 8 -7.20 6.12 -8.01
N ASP A 9 -7.57 6.31 -6.75
CA ASP A 9 -8.51 7.36 -6.36
C ASP A 9 -8.39 7.71 -4.87
N ARG A 10 -9.12 8.75 -4.46
CA ARG A 10 -9.23 9.21 -3.08
C ARG A 10 -10.60 9.80 -2.79
N GLU A 11 -11.08 9.57 -1.57
CA GLU A 11 -12.36 10.11 -1.10
C GLU A 11 -12.28 10.54 0.37
N ILE A 12 -13.18 11.44 0.77
CA ILE A 12 -13.37 11.83 2.17
C ILE A 12 -14.36 10.86 2.82
N PHE A 13 -13.92 10.16 3.86
CA PHE A 13 -14.76 9.31 4.70
C PHE A 13 -14.88 9.92 6.10
N GLY A 14 -15.98 10.62 6.35
CA GLY A 14 -16.18 11.38 7.58
C GLY A 14 -15.23 12.59 7.64
N THR A 15 -14.25 12.56 8.55
CA THR A 15 -13.21 13.61 8.69
C THR A 15 -11.86 13.19 8.12
N ARG A 16 -11.74 11.95 7.64
CA ARG A 16 -10.49 11.35 7.15
C ARG A 16 -10.51 11.26 5.64
N TRP A 17 -9.32 11.26 5.05
CA TRP A 17 -9.11 10.88 3.68
C TRP A 17 -8.81 9.41 3.58
N VAL A 18 -9.39 8.80 2.56
CA VAL A 18 -9.19 7.41 2.19
C VAL A 18 -8.61 7.39 0.80
N THR A 19 -7.50 6.70 0.61
CA THR A 19 -6.86 6.55 -0.70
C THR A 19 -6.63 5.07 -0.98
N TRP A 20 -6.71 4.69 -2.25
CA TRP A 20 -6.50 3.30 -2.65
C TRP A 20 -5.90 3.22 -4.03
N GLY A 21 -5.38 2.04 -4.34
CA GLY A 21 -4.71 1.82 -5.60
C GLY A 21 -4.22 0.40 -5.78
N THR A 22 -3.32 0.25 -6.73
CA THR A 22 -2.68 -1.02 -7.06
C THR A 22 -1.18 -0.94 -6.88
N PHE A 23 -0.55 -2.09 -6.73
CA PHE A 23 0.89 -2.23 -6.82
C PHE A 23 1.24 -3.48 -7.62
N ASP A 24 2.44 -3.48 -8.19
CA ASP A 24 3.04 -4.62 -8.88
C ASP A 24 4.50 -4.75 -8.43
N SER A 25 4.85 -5.92 -7.89
CA SER A 25 6.20 -6.29 -7.50
C SER A 25 6.71 -7.37 -8.44
N THR A 26 7.86 -7.15 -9.08
CA THR A 26 8.50 -8.15 -9.94
C THR A 26 9.71 -8.80 -9.26
N GLY A 27 9.79 -8.80 -7.92
CA GLY A 27 10.86 -9.42 -7.13
C GLY A 27 10.66 -9.40 -5.60
N GLU A 28 11.56 -10.05 -4.87
CA GLU A 28 11.44 -10.29 -3.41
C GLU A 28 12.00 -9.16 -2.54
N THR A 29 11.62 -7.92 -2.80
CA THR A 29 12.08 -6.78 -1.99
C THR A 29 10.97 -5.80 -1.61
N GLY A 30 9.82 -5.83 -2.32
CA GLY A 30 8.77 -4.84 -2.13
C GLY A 30 9.21 -3.43 -2.52
N GLY A 31 8.61 -2.42 -1.91
CA GLY A 31 8.91 -1.01 -2.20
C GLY A 31 7.95 -0.04 -1.52
N ASN A 32 8.04 1.23 -1.92
CA ASN A 32 7.29 2.31 -1.30
C ASN A 32 6.00 2.59 -2.08
N ILE A 33 4.88 2.67 -1.35
CA ILE A 33 3.58 3.08 -1.87
C ILE A 33 3.34 4.52 -1.46
N ASP A 34 3.24 5.42 -2.43
CA ASP A 34 2.85 6.80 -2.18
C ASP A 34 1.31 6.87 -2.07
N THR A 35 0.84 7.03 -0.84
CA THR A 35 -0.59 7.09 -0.50
C THR A 35 -1.23 8.44 -0.83
N GLY A 36 -0.42 9.47 -1.10
CA GLY A 36 -0.89 10.84 -1.29
C GLY A 36 -1.47 11.52 -0.03
N LEU A 37 -1.31 10.91 1.15
CA LEU A 37 -1.73 11.46 2.46
C LEU A 37 -0.55 12.20 3.13
N GLY A 38 -0.84 13.28 3.88
CA GLY A 38 0.14 13.95 4.74
C GLY A 38 0.40 13.21 6.06
N LEU A 39 -0.60 12.47 6.55
CA LEU A 39 -0.51 11.57 7.70
C LEU A 39 -1.28 10.28 7.38
N VAL A 40 -0.63 9.13 7.52
CA VAL A 40 -1.26 7.81 7.39
C VAL A 40 -1.55 7.26 8.78
N GLU A 41 -2.82 7.02 9.11
CA GLU A 41 -3.22 6.41 10.39
C GLU A 41 -3.35 4.88 10.29
N SER A 42 -3.67 4.37 9.09
CA SER A 42 -3.84 2.94 8.85
C SER A 42 -3.59 2.62 7.39
N PHE A 43 -2.99 1.44 7.15
CA PHE A 43 -2.66 0.97 5.81
C PHE A 43 -2.89 -0.54 5.71
N MET A 44 -3.36 -0.99 4.56
CA MET A 44 -3.52 -2.39 4.22
C MET A 44 -3.12 -2.61 2.76
N ALA A 45 -2.37 -3.68 2.51
CA ALA A 45 -2.09 -4.18 1.17
C ALA A 45 -2.37 -5.68 1.12
N VAL A 46 -2.87 -6.15 -0.03
CA VAL A 46 -3.15 -7.57 -0.25
C VAL A 46 -2.87 -7.94 -1.71
N TYR A 47 -2.27 -9.11 -1.92
CA TYR A 47 -2.12 -9.66 -3.26
C TYR A 47 -3.48 -10.00 -3.87
N THR A 48 -3.59 -9.84 -5.19
CA THR A 48 -4.76 -10.25 -5.96
C THR A 48 -4.36 -11.35 -6.95
N GLY A 49 -5.24 -12.31 -7.18
CA GLY A 49 -4.98 -13.41 -8.10
C GLY A 49 -5.94 -14.57 -7.91
N SER A 50 -5.74 -15.64 -8.69
CA SER A 50 -6.60 -16.84 -8.64
C SER A 50 -6.17 -17.86 -7.58
N SER A 51 -5.03 -17.66 -6.93
CA SER A 51 -4.48 -18.53 -5.89
C SER A 51 -4.18 -17.72 -4.63
N ALA A 52 -4.28 -18.37 -3.47
CA ALA A 52 -3.80 -17.78 -2.23
C ALA A 52 -2.30 -17.49 -2.32
N ALA A 53 -1.88 -16.35 -1.78
CA ALA A 53 -0.46 -16.03 -1.65
C ALA A 53 0.20 -16.98 -0.65
N THR A 54 1.43 -17.40 -0.95
CA THR A 54 2.21 -18.31 -0.10
C THR A 54 2.73 -17.63 1.16
N ALA A 55 3.05 -16.33 1.08
CA ALA A 55 3.27 -15.51 2.27
C ALA A 55 2.57 -14.15 2.15
N PRO A 56 2.30 -13.51 3.29
CA PRO A 56 1.63 -12.21 3.33
C PRO A 56 2.59 -11.08 2.97
N ILE A 57 2.01 -9.94 2.62
CA ILE A 57 2.73 -8.68 2.51
C ILE A 57 3.01 -8.17 3.92
N THR A 58 4.25 -7.76 4.18
CA THR A 58 4.62 -7.09 5.44
C THR A 58 4.63 -5.59 5.25
N VAL A 59 4.03 -4.84 6.18
CA VAL A 59 4.15 -3.38 6.24
C VAL A 59 5.25 -3.06 7.25
N ASP A 60 6.35 -2.45 6.81
CA ASP A 60 7.52 -2.16 7.64
C ASP A 60 7.48 -0.73 8.17
N GLU A 61 6.37 -0.35 8.79
CA GLU A 61 6.13 1.00 9.29
C GLU A 61 5.36 0.95 10.62
N SER A 62 5.51 2.01 11.43
CA SER A 62 4.69 2.23 12.62
C SER A 62 3.70 3.36 12.36
N PHE A 63 2.41 3.11 12.65
CA PHE A 63 1.35 4.10 12.48
C PHE A 63 1.00 4.80 13.81
N PRO A 64 0.67 6.10 13.78
CA PRO A 64 0.53 6.95 12.60
C PRO A 64 1.89 7.34 11.98
N LEU A 65 1.97 7.27 10.65
CA LEU A 65 3.16 7.60 9.88
C LEU A 65 2.99 9.00 9.27
N THR A 66 3.98 9.87 9.47
CA THR A 66 3.99 11.20 8.84
C THR A 66 4.64 11.10 7.46
N GLY A 67 4.00 11.69 6.46
CA GLY A 67 4.39 11.55 5.06
C GLY A 67 3.58 10.49 4.32
N SER A 68 3.68 10.51 3.00
CA SER A 68 2.79 9.75 2.13
C SER A 68 3.29 8.36 1.76
N ALA A 69 4.59 8.10 1.89
CA ALA A 69 5.21 6.85 1.48
C ALA A 69 5.15 5.80 2.60
N VAL A 70 4.49 4.67 2.32
CA VAL A 70 4.47 3.47 3.18
C VAL A 70 5.35 2.39 2.58
N THR A 71 6.31 1.87 3.34
CA THR A 71 7.18 0.77 2.91
C THR A 71 6.47 -0.57 3.08
N ILE A 72 6.38 -1.36 2.01
CA ILE A 72 5.92 -2.75 2.06
C ILE A 72 7.01 -3.71 1.60
N ILE A 73 7.03 -4.91 2.17
CA ILE A 73 7.91 -5.99 1.80
C ILE A 73 7.08 -7.10 1.16
N CYS A 74 7.48 -7.48 -0.05
CA CYS A 74 6.93 -8.59 -0.81
C CYS A 74 7.97 -9.72 -0.83
N ASP A 75 7.56 -10.91 -0.45
CA ASP A 75 8.38 -12.14 -0.50
C ASP A 75 8.40 -12.78 -1.89
N THR A 76 7.52 -12.34 -2.80
CA THR A 76 7.31 -12.95 -4.11
C THR A 76 6.92 -11.86 -5.11
N SER A 77 7.08 -12.18 -6.40
CA SER A 77 6.52 -11.33 -7.45
C SER A 77 5.00 -11.46 -7.48
N GLY A 78 4.28 -10.34 -7.53
CA GLY A 78 2.84 -10.33 -7.56
C GLY A 78 2.26 -8.93 -7.63
N ALA A 79 1.04 -8.86 -8.17
CA ALA A 79 0.24 -7.65 -8.17
C ALA A 79 -0.82 -7.70 -7.06
N GLY A 80 -1.21 -6.53 -6.59
CA GLY A 80 -2.20 -6.42 -5.53
C GLY A 80 -2.86 -5.05 -5.46
N ILE A 81 -3.73 -4.92 -4.46
CA ILE A 81 -4.41 -3.67 -4.12
C ILE A 81 -3.93 -3.19 -2.76
N TRP A 82 -4.01 -1.89 -2.56
CA TRP A 82 -3.72 -1.25 -1.28
C TRP A 82 -4.78 -0.20 -0.95
N PHE A 83 -4.89 0.07 0.34
CA PHE A 83 -5.83 1.00 0.93
C PHE A 83 -5.18 1.71 2.12
N ALA A 84 -5.34 3.03 2.20
CA ALA A 84 -4.79 3.86 3.26
C ALA A 84 -5.85 4.83 3.79
N VAL A 85 -5.77 5.14 5.09
CA VAL A 85 -6.64 6.10 5.76
C VAL A 85 -5.80 7.07 6.56
N GLY A 86 -6.16 8.36 6.50
CA GLY A 86 -5.54 9.38 7.34
C GLY A 86 -5.95 10.80 6.95
N TYR A 87 -4.98 11.71 6.87
CA TYR A 87 -5.22 13.14 6.60
C TYR A 87 -4.33 13.66 5.48
N MET A 88 -4.79 14.73 4.82
CA MET A 88 -3.99 15.50 3.85
C MET A 88 -3.03 16.44 4.55
#